data_AF-A0A382CSQ4-F1
#
_entry.id   AF-A0A382CSQ4-F1
#
_cell.length_a   1.000
_cell.length_b   1.000
_cell.length_c   1.000
_cell.angle_alpha   90.00
_cell.angle_beta   90.00
_cell.angle_gamma   90.00
#
_symmetry.space_group_name_H-M   'P 1'
#
loop_
_entity.id
_entity.type
_entity.pdbx_description
1 polymer ?
#
loop_
_entity_poly.entity_id
_entity_poly.type
_entity_poly.pdbx_seq_one_letter_code
_entity_poly.pdbx_strand_id
1 'polypeptide(L)'
;MNITFEYAGELFSLCSAVFWALAVVMMKKVGDKIHPVAINLFKNIMGVVLISMTLYIIGEPLLNPGFVEREDYLRLIISGIIGIGLADIIFLYSLNIIGAGITALVDTVYSPFVILFAYFLLGEQLSVIQFIGGGFIIGAILFASAKLQHIPVDRNQLIYGILLNIIAIAMMAFAIVLIKPVLNKFQG
;
A
#
# COMPACT_ATOMS: atom_id res chain seq x y z
N MET A 1 18.37 -16.62 13.03
CA MET A 1 19.55 -15.74 12.89
C MET A 1 19.22 -14.43 13.58
N ASN A 2 19.68 -14.24 14.83
CA ASN A 2 19.37 -13.05 15.62
C ASN A 2 20.21 -11.87 15.12
N ILE A 3 19.70 -11.15 14.13
CA ILE A 3 20.27 -9.88 13.71
C ILE A 3 19.87 -8.84 14.77
N THR A 4 20.71 -8.68 15.79
CA THR A 4 20.59 -7.59 16.77
C THR A 4 21.23 -6.32 16.21
N PHE A 5 20.63 -5.72 15.18
CA PHE A 5 20.83 -4.29 14.94
C PHE A 5 19.67 -3.58 15.63
N GLU A 6 19.97 -2.77 16.63
CA GLU A 6 19.00 -1.93 17.35
C GLU A 6 18.16 -1.08 16.37
N TYR A 7 18.73 -0.78 15.20
CA TYR A 7 18.10 -0.03 14.10
C TYR A 7 17.80 -0.88 12.84
N ALA A 8 17.77 -2.21 12.93
CA ALA A 8 17.53 -3.09 11.76
C ALA A 8 16.23 -2.71 11.05
N GLY A 9 15.15 -2.56 11.83
CA GLY A 9 13.82 -2.25 11.30
C GLY A 9 13.75 -0.89 10.62
N GLU A 10 14.40 0.12 11.21
CA GLU A 10 14.49 1.46 10.62
C GLU A 10 15.24 1.43 9.29
N LEU A 11 16.40 0.76 9.24
CA LEU A 11 17.17 0.61 8.01
C LEU A 11 16.38 -0.14 6.92
N PHE A 12 15.69 -1.23 7.27
CA PHE A 12 14.85 -1.97 6.33
C PHE A 12 13.66 -1.14 5.85
N SER A 13 13.07 -0.29 6.70
CA SER A 13 11.99 0.61 6.31
C SER A 13 12.46 1.66 5.29
N LEU A 14 13.65 2.23 5.48
CA LEU A 14 14.26 3.17 4.52
C LEU A 14 14.61 2.49 3.21
N CYS A 15 15.21 1.29 3.27
CA CYS A 15 15.49 0.50 2.07
C CYS A 15 14.19 0.20 1.31
N SER A 16 13.14 -0.22 2.00
CA SER A 16 11.82 -0.46 1.43
C SER A 16 11.27 0.78 0.73
N ALA A 17 11.39 1.97 1.34
CA ALA A 17 10.95 3.22 0.73
C ALA A 17 11.69 3.54 -0.57
N VAL A 18 13.02 3.31 -0.62
CA VAL A 18 13.83 3.51 -1.83
C VAL A 18 13.42 2.52 -2.93
N PHE A 19 13.29 1.23 -2.60
CA PHE A 19 12.85 0.22 -3.56
C PHE A 19 11.44 0.46 -4.06
N TRP A 20 10.53 0.89 -3.19
CA TRP A 20 9.16 1.25 -3.57
C TRP A 20 9.15 2.44 -4.52
N ALA A 21 9.89 3.52 -4.23
CA ALA A 21 9.98 4.68 -5.11
C ALA A 21 10.50 4.30 -6.50
N LEU A 22 11.57 3.49 -6.57
CA LEU A 22 12.09 2.96 -7.84
C LEU A 22 11.04 2.10 -8.55
N ALA A 23 10.36 1.22 -7.82
CA ALA A 23 9.34 0.33 -8.35
C ALA A 23 8.18 1.12 -8.97
N VAL A 24 7.67 2.16 -8.31
CA VAL A 24 6.57 3.00 -8.83
C VAL A 24 6.99 3.69 -10.13
N VAL A 25 8.22 4.22 -10.21
CA VAL A 25 8.74 4.83 -11.45
C VAL A 25 8.87 3.80 -12.57
N MET A 26 9.37 2.60 -12.27
CA MET A 26 9.48 1.52 -13.25
C MET A 26 8.10 1.01 -13.68
N MET A 27 7.15 0.85 -12.76
CA MET A 27 5.78 0.45 -13.03
C MET A 27 5.08 1.45 -13.94
N LYS A 28 5.29 2.76 -13.73
CA LYS A 28 4.78 3.78 -14.65
C LYS A 28 5.35 3.59 -16.05
N LYS A 29 6.67 3.44 -16.18
CA LYS A 29 7.34 3.26 -17.48
C LYS A 29 6.89 2.00 -18.22
N VAL A 30 6.61 0.92 -17.50
CA VAL A 30 6.08 -0.34 -18.06
C VAL A 30 4.59 -0.22 -18.36
N GLY A 31 3.85 0.48 -17.51
CA GLY A 31 2.41 0.75 -17.61
C GLY A 31 2.00 1.54 -18.85
N ASP A 32 2.90 2.34 -19.41
CA ASP A 32 2.67 3.00 -20.70
C ASP A 32 2.53 2.02 -21.88
N LYS A 33 3.03 0.78 -21.72
CA LYS A 33 3.03 -0.25 -22.78
C LYS A 33 2.21 -1.48 -22.44
N ILE A 34 1.99 -1.75 -21.16
CA ILE A 34 1.38 -2.99 -20.67
C ILE A 34 0.15 -2.64 -19.83
N HIS A 35 -0.93 -3.37 -20.05
CA HIS A 35 -2.17 -3.19 -19.30
C HIS A 35 -1.96 -3.38 -17.79
N PRO A 36 -2.51 -2.53 -16.91
CA PRO A 36 -2.33 -2.59 -15.45
C PRO A 36 -2.59 -3.96 -14.82
N VAL A 37 -3.60 -4.68 -15.31
CA VAL A 37 -3.92 -6.03 -14.85
C VAL A 37 -2.78 -7.01 -15.07
N ALA A 38 -2.12 -6.95 -16.23
CA ALA A 38 -1.00 -7.83 -16.55
C ALA A 38 0.24 -7.50 -15.71
N ILE A 39 0.49 -6.20 -15.49
CA ILE A 39 1.56 -5.75 -14.57
C ILE A 39 1.28 -6.26 -13.15
N ASN A 40 0.04 -6.12 -12.67
CA ASN A 40 -0.32 -6.58 -11.32
C ASN A 40 -0.17 -8.10 -11.19
N LEU A 41 -0.66 -8.86 -12.17
CA LEU A 41 -0.54 -10.31 -12.17
C LEU A 41 0.93 -10.75 -12.16
N PHE A 42 1.77 -10.16 -13.02
CA PHE A 42 3.20 -10.43 -13.04
C PHE A 42 3.88 -10.09 -11.71
N LYS A 43 3.60 -8.90 -11.15
CA LYS A 43 4.09 -8.45 -9.85
C LYS A 43 3.75 -9.46 -8.75
N ASN A 44 2.50 -9.93 -8.72
CA ASN A 44 2.02 -10.86 -7.70
C ASN A 44 2.58 -12.28 -7.87
N ILE A 45 2.71 -12.77 -9.10
CA ILE A 45 3.37 -14.06 -9.36
C ILE A 45 4.83 -14.02 -8.91
N MET A 46 5.56 -12.96 -9.28
CA MET A 46 6.94 -12.77 -8.82
C MET A 46 7.02 -12.69 -7.29
N GLY A 47 6.11 -11.95 -6.65
CA GLY A 47 6.03 -11.86 -5.19
C GLY A 47 5.85 -13.23 -4.54
N VAL A 48 4.90 -14.05 -5.03
CA VAL A 48 4.67 -15.41 -4.53
C VAL A 48 5.92 -16.28 -4.69
N VAL A 49 6.58 -16.24 -5.85
CA VAL A 49 7.80 -17.04 -6.10
C VAL A 49 8.93 -16.63 -5.16
N LEU A 50 9.20 -15.32 -5.02
CA LEU A 50 10.29 -14.81 -4.19
C LEU A 50 10.03 -15.06 -2.69
N ILE A 51 8.79 -14.85 -2.23
CA ILE A 51 8.41 -15.15 -0.84
C ILE A 51 8.53 -16.64 -0.58
N SER A 52 8.07 -17.50 -1.49
CA SER A 52 8.17 -18.96 -1.34
C SER A 52 9.62 -19.43 -1.26
N MET A 53 10.49 -18.88 -2.11
CA MET A 53 11.93 -19.15 -2.06
C MET A 53 12.56 -18.67 -0.76
N THR A 54 12.16 -17.50 -0.27
CA THR A 54 12.64 -16.94 1.00
C THR A 54 12.24 -17.82 2.18
N LEU A 55 10.98 -18.26 2.25
CA LEU A 55 10.50 -19.17 3.29
C LEU A 55 11.24 -20.51 3.27
N TYR A 56 11.49 -21.06 2.07
CA TYR A 56 12.26 -22.29 1.90
C TYR A 56 13.70 -22.16 2.43
N ILE A 57 14.38 -21.03 2.16
CA ILE A 57 15.74 -20.77 2.63
C ILE A 57 15.79 -20.59 4.16
N ILE A 58 14.79 -19.95 4.74
CA ILE A 58 14.71 -19.71 6.19
C ILE A 58 14.28 -20.99 6.94
N GLY A 59 13.68 -21.96 6.25
CA GLY A 59 13.19 -23.21 6.83
C GLY A 59 11.82 -23.07 7.50
N GLU A 60 11.10 -21.99 7.22
CA GLU A 60 9.75 -21.75 7.73
C GLU A 60 8.70 -22.44 6.83
N PRO A 61 7.65 -23.05 7.42
CA PRO A 61 6.61 -23.70 6.64
C PRO A 61 5.81 -22.69 5.79
N LEU A 62 5.59 -23.04 4.52
CA LEU A 62 4.80 -22.25 3.55
C LEU A 62 3.33 -22.05 3.97
N LEU A 63 2.78 -23.04 4.67
CA LEU A 63 1.42 -23.05 5.18
C LEU A 63 1.48 -23.63 6.58
N ASN A 64 0.73 -23.01 7.50
CA ASN A 64 0.43 -23.50 8.85
C ASN A 64 1.40 -23.08 9.98
N PRO A 65 1.33 -21.82 10.44
CA PRO A 65 1.55 -21.55 11.84
C PRO A 65 0.34 -22.15 12.58
N GLY A 66 0.54 -23.14 13.46
CA GLY A 66 -0.54 -23.89 14.13
C GLY A 66 -1.52 -23.09 15.01
N PHE A 67 -1.50 -21.76 14.90
CA PHE A 67 -2.26 -20.76 15.64
C PHE A 67 -3.14 -19.87 14.74
N VAL A 68 -3.23 -20.15 13.43
CA VAL A 68 -4.09 -19.41 12.48
C VAL A 68 -5.46 -20.09 12.35
N GLU A 69 -6.53 -19.37 12.67
CA GLU A 69 -7.90 -19.88 12.62
C GLU A 69 -8.51 -19.75 11.22
N ARG A 70 -9.60 -20.48 10.94
CA ARG A 70 -10.32 -20.40 9.65
C ARG A 70 -10.80 -18.98 9.33
N GLU A 71 -11.15 -18.21 10.35
CA GLU A 71 -11.54 -16.81 10.21
C GLU A 71 -10.37 -15.91 9.77
N ASP A 72 -9.16 -16.19 10.24
CA ASP A 72 -7.95 -15.44 9.85
C ASP A 72 -7.62 -15.66 8.37
N TYR A 73 -7.77 -16.91 7.87
CA TYR A 73 -7.63 -17.20 6.44
C TYR A 73 -8.66 -16.45 5.60
N LEU A 74 -9.92 -16.39 6.05
CA LEU A 74 -10.96 -15.62 5.35
C LEU A 74 -10.62 -14.13 5.31
N ARG A 75 -10.16 -13.54 6.42
CA ARG A 75 -9.71 -12.14 6.48
C ARG A 75 -8.53 -11.88 5.54
N LEU A 76 -7.54 -12.79 5.50
CA LEU A 76 -6.40 -12.70 4.60
C LEU A 76 -6.81 -12.78 3.13
N ILE A 77 -7.71 -13.70 2.77
CA ILE A 77 -8.21 -13.84 1.40
C ILE A 77 -8.99 -12.59 0.97
N ILE A 78 -9.92 -12.12 1.80
CA ILE A 78 -10.72 -10.92 1.51
C ILE A 78 -9.81 -9.71 1.36
N SER A 79 -8.86 -9.53 2.28
CA SER A 79 -7.89 -8.44 2.20
C SER A 79 -7.02 -8.54 0.95
N GLY A 80 -6.52 -9.73 0.60
CA GLY A 80 -5.74 -9.96 -0.61
C GLY A 80 -6.51 -9.60 -1.89
N ILE A 81 -7.79 -9.97 -1.98
CA ILE A 81 -8.64 -9.61 -3.12
C ILE A 81 -8.82 -8.08 -3.22
N ILE A 82 -9.09 -7.43 -2.08
CA ILE A 82 -9.36 -5.98 -2.05
C ILE A 82 -8.08 -5.17 -2.29
N GLY A 83 -7.02 -5.43 -1.52
CA GLY A 83 -5.77 -4.68 -1.57
C GLY A 83 -4.89 -5.07 -2.76
N ILE A 84 -4.46 -6.33 -2.80
CA ILE A 84 -3.49 -6.81 -3.79
C ILE A 84 -4.13 -7.02 -5.18
N GLY A 85 -5.43 -7.34 -5.21
CA GLY A 85 -6.20 -7.51 -6.44
C GLY A 85 -6.72 -6.18 -6.98
N LEU A 86 -7.84 -5.73 -6.41
CA LEU A 86 -8.61 -4.60 -6.94
C LEU A 86 -7.91 -3.25 -6.76
N ALA A 87 -7.46 -2.93 -5.55
CA ALA A 87 -6.85 -1.64 -5.25
C ALA A 87 -5.56 -1.44 -6.04
N ASP A 88 -4.70 -2.46 -6.13
CA ASP A 88 -3.47 -2.40 -6.93
C ASP A 88 -3.72 -2.19 -8.43
N ILE A 89 -4.76 -2.82 -9.00
CA ILE A 89 -5.10 -2.61 -10.42
C ILE A 89 -5.55 -1.16 -10.63
N ILE A 90 -6.40 -0.64 -9.74
CA ILE A 90 -6.88 0.75 -9.81
C ILE A 90 -5.71 1.73 -9.59
N PHE A 91 -4.79 1.42 -8.68
CA PHE A 91 -3.57 2.18 -8.44
C PHE A 91 -2.66 2.21 -9.67
N LEU A 92 -2.40 1.07 -10.31
CA LEU A 92 -1.58 1.03 -11.53
C LEU A 92 -2.25 1.78 -12.68
N TYR A 93 -3.58 1.74 -12.76
CA TYR A 93 -4.34 2.50 -13.74
C TYR A 93 -4.28 4.01 -13.46
N SER A 94 -4.45 4.44 -12.20
CA SER A 94 -4.33 5.85 -11.80
C SER A 94 -2.91 6.37 -12.05
N LEU A 95 -1.89 5.57 -11.69
CA LEU A 95 -0.47 5.83 -11.92
C LEU A 95 -0.19 6.10 -13.40
N ASN A 96 -0.81 5.34 -14.29
CA ASN A 96 -0.66 5.55 -15.73
C ASN A 96 -1.28 6.85 -16.23
N ILE A 97 -2.35 7.34 -15.59
CA ILE A 97 -3.01 8.60 -15.96
C ILE A 97 -2.25 9.81 -15.43
N ILE A 98 -1.95 9.85 -14.12
CA ILE A 98 -1.44 11.05 -13.44
C ILE A 98 0.08 11.06 -13.26
N GLY A 99 0.74 9.91 -13.46
CA GLY A 99 2.18 9.75 -13.34
C GLY A 99 2.70 9.61 -11.91
N ALA A 100 3.92 9.08 -11.79
CA ALA A 100 4.52 8.71 -10.51
C ALA A 100 4.61 9.85 -9.48
N GLY A 101 4.88 11.08 -9.93
CA GLY A 101 4.99 12.23 -9.03
C GLY A 101 3.67 12.59 -8.33
N ILE A 102 2.58 12.69 -9.09
CA ILE A 102 1.25 13.01 -8.53
C ILE A 102 0.73 11.83 -7.72
N THR A 103 0.90 10.60 -8.22
CA THR A 103 0.55 9.39 -7.47
C THR A 103 1.23 9.38 -6.11
N ALA A 104 2.54 9.63 -6.03
CA ALA A 104 3.26 9.66 -4.75
C ALA A 104 2.75 10.75 -3.78
N LEU A 105 2.30 11.90 -4.30
CA LEU A 105 1.67 12.92 -3.46
C LEU A 105 0.32 12.45 -2.94
N VAL A 106 -0.53 11.93 -3.82
CA VAL A 106 -1.87 11.45 -3.45
C VAL A 106 -1.77 10.26 -2.50
N ASP A 107 -0.79 9.38 -2.66
CA ASP A 107 -0.52 8.21 -1.81
C ASP A 107 -0.35 8.58 -0.33
N THR A 108 0.04 9.81 -0.01
CA THR A 108 0.14 10.25 1.39
C THR A 108 -1.23 10.36 2.09
N VAL A 109 -2.36 10.38 1.37
CA VAL A 109 -3.71 10.20 1.96
C VAL A 109 -3.91 8.81 2.57
N TYR A 110 -3.01 7.86 2.30
CA TYR A 110 -3.04 6.54 2.92
C TYR A 110 -3.06 6.63 4.45
N SER A 111 -2.22 7.51 5.02
CA SER A 111 -2.12 7.69 6.47
C SER A 111 -3.46 8.05 7.13
N PRO A 112 -4.18 9.11 6.71
CA PRO A 112 -5.49 9.41 7.30
C PRO A 112 -6.53 8.32 7.07
N PHE A 113 -6.53 7.60 5.93
CA PHE A 113 -7.45 6.47 5.74
C PHE A 113 -7.16 5.31 6.69
N VAL A 114 -5.90 4.94 6.90
CA VAL A 114 -5.52 3.89 7.85
C VAL A 114 -5.96 4.26 9.26
N ILE A 115 -5.71 5.50 9.69
CA ILE A 115 -6.13 6.02 11.00
C ILE A 115 -7.65 5.94 11.15
N LEU A 116 -8.39 6.39 10.12
CA LEU A 116 -9.84 6.37 10.11
C LEU A 116 -10.40 4.95 10.20
N PHE A 117 -9.92 4.04 9.38
CA PHE A 117 -10.37 2.65 9.40
C PHE A 117 -9.94 1.93 10.68
N ALA A 118 -8.76 2.23 11.24
CA ALA A 118 -8.35 1.66 12.51
C ALA A 118 -9.29 2.09 13.65
N TYR A 119 -9.70 3.36 13.70
CA TYR A 119 -10.72 3.82 14.65
C TYR A 119 -12.05 3.07 14.49
N PHE A 120 -12.56 2.94 13.26
CA PHE A 120 -13.87 2.32 13.02
C PHE A 120 -13.87 0.79 13.15
N LEU A 121 -12.85 0.10 12.64
CA LEU A 121 -12.81 -1.37 12.60
C LEU A 121 -12.21 -1.98 13.87
N LEU A 122 -11.22 -1.32 14.48
CA LEU A 122 -10.50 -1.87 15.63
C LEU A 122 -10.92 -1.21 16.95
N GLY A 123 -11.69 -0.12 16.90
CA GLY A 123 -12.05 0.65 18.09
C GLY A 123 -10.84 1.35 18.73
N GLU A 124 -9.74 1.52 17.99
CA GLU A 124 -8.55 2.23 18.48
C GLU A 124 -8.94 3.67 18.84
N GLN A 125 -8.74 4.10 20.10
CA GLN A 125 -9.06 5.48 20.50
C GLN A 125 -8.03 6.45 19.91
N LEU A 126 -8.49 7.33 19.01
CA LEU A 126 -7.63 8.33 18.40
C LEU A 126 -7.43 9.53 19.32
N SER A 127 -6.17 9.93 19.48
CA SER A 127 -5.82 11.17 20.17
C SER A 127 -6.12 12.38 19.29
N VAL A 128 -6.48 13.51 19.89
CA VAL A 128 -6.68 14.80 19.21
C VAL A 128 -5.47 15.19 18.35
N ILE A 129 -4.26 14.82 18.77
CA ILE A 129 -3.01 15.07 18.05
C ILE A 129 -2.98 14.30 16.70
N GLN A 130 -3.53 13.09 16.63
CA GLN A 130 -3.57 12.30 15.40
C GLN A 130 -4.52 12.92 14.37
N PHE A 131 -5.64 13.49 14.81
CA PHE A 131 -6.55 14.24 13.94
C PHE A 131 -5.88 15.49 13.36
N ILE A 132 -5.15 16.24 14.19
CA ILE A 132 -4.39 17.42 13.74
C ILE A 132 -3.32 17.01 12.73
N GLY A 133 -2.57 15.95 13.00
CA GLY A 133 -1.57 15.40 12.08
C GLY A 133 -2.17 14.99 10.74
N GLY A 134 -3.33 14.31 10.74
CA GLY A 134 -4.08 13.98 9.53
C GLY A 134 -4.47 15.23 8.71
N GLY A 135 -4.91 16.29 9.39
CA GLY A 135 -5.20 17.58 8.76
C GLY A 135 -3.99 18.21 8.08
N PHE A 136 -2.82 18.19 8.72
CA PHE A 136 -1.58 18.68 8.13
C PHE A 136 -1.16 17.88 6.89
N ILE A 137 -1.32 16.56 6.89
CA ILE A 137 -1.03 15.71 5.72
C ILE A 137 -1.91 16.12 4.55
N ILE A 138 -3.22 16.24 4.76
CA ILE A 138 -4.18 16.67 3.73
C ILE A 138 -3.81 18.06 3.18
N GLY A 139 -3.47 19.01 4.08
CA GLY A 139 -3.04 20.34 3.69
C GLY A 139 -1.76 20.34 2.84
N ALA A 140 -0.77 19.53 3.22
CA ALA A 140 0.47 19.38 2.47
C ALA A 140 0.24 18.81 1.07
N ILE A 141 -0.65 17.82 0.92
CA ILE A 141 -1.02 17.24 -0.37
C ILE A 141 -1.66 18.28 -1.28
N LEU A 142 -2.64 19.04 -0.77
CA LEU A 142 -3.33 20.07 -1.55
C LEU A 142 -2.35 21.15 -2.01
N PHE A 143 -1.45 21.59 -1.12
CA PHE A 143 -0.42 22.58 -1.45
C PHE A 143 0.59 22.06 -2.48
N ALA A 144 1.09 20.84 -2.30
CA ALA A 144 2.06 20.23 -3.22
C ALA A 144 1.43 19.97 -4.59
N SER A 145 0.21 19.43 -4.63
CA SER A 145 -0.51 19.12 -5.87
C SER A 145 -0.81 20.38 -6.68
N ALA A 146 -1.15 21.50 -6.03
CA ALA A 146 -1.41 22.77 -6.70
C ALA A 146 -0.15 23.38 -7.36
N LYS A 147 1.04 23.02 -6.88
CA LYS A 147 2.32 23.58 -7.35
C LYS A 147 2.95 22.79 -8.51
N LEU A 148 2.42 21.61 -8.86
CA LEU A 148 2.85 20.87 -10.05
C LEU A 148 2.26 21.53 -11.31
N GLN A 149 2.95 22.53 -11.86
CA GLN A 149 2.46 23.37 -12.97
C GLN A 149 2.84 22.88 -14.39
N HIS A 150 3.40 21.67 -14.57
CA HIS A 150 3.83 21.18 -15.89
C HIS A 150 3.45 19.73 -16.18
N ILE A 151 2.21 19.35 -15.89
CA ILE A 151 1.72 18.01 -16.22
C ILE A 151 1.04 18.07 -17.61
N PRO A 152 1.48 17.28 -18.60
CA PRO A 152 0.95 17.29 -19.96
C PRO A 152 -0.43 16.58 -20.09
N VAL A 153 -1.22 16.54 -19.02
CA VAL A 153 -2.48 15.79 -18.93
C VAL A 153 -3.63 16.77 -18.84
N ASP A 154 -4.72 16.49 -19.56
CA ASP A 154 -5.94 17.30 -19.51
C ASP A 154 -6.51 17.38 -18.07
N ARG A 155 -7.10 18.51 -17.71
CA ARG A 155 -7.56 18.77 -16.34
C ARG A 155 -8.61 17.76 -15.87
N ASN A 156 -9.48 17.31 -16.77
CA ASN A 156 -10.51 16.33 -16.42
C ASN A 156 -9.90 14.93 -16.20
N GLN A 157 -8.92 14.56 -17.02
CA GLN A 157 -8.19 13.30 -16.86
C GLN A 157 -7.35 13.30 -15.57
N LEU A 158 -6.74 14.44 -15.23
CA LEU A 158 -6.02 14.61 -13.98
C LEU A 158 -6.92 14.42 -12.75
N ILE A 159 -8.07 15.09 -12.72
CA ILE A 159 -9.04 14.96 -11.61
C ILE A 159 -9.53 13.51 -11.50
N TYR A 160 -9.89 12.90 -12.64
CA TYR A 160 -10.34 11.51 -12.67
C TYR A 160 -9.29 10.55 -12.13
N GLY A 161 -8.03 10.70 -12.55
CA GLY A 161 -6.93 9.87 -12.07
C GLY A 161 -6.62 10.08 -10.58
N ILE A 162 -6.70 11.32 -10.08
CA ILE A 162 -6.56 11.61 -8.64
C ILE A 162 -7.67 10.91 -7.84
N LEU A 163 -8.93 11.03 -8.27
CA LEU A 163 -10.07 10.40 -7.59
C LEU A 163 -9.93 8.87 -7.59
N LEU A 164 -9.54 8.28 -8.71
CA LEU A 164 -9.25 6.85 -8.78
C LEU A 164 -8.13 6.45 -7.83
N ASN A 165 -7.05 7.24 -7.74
CA ASN A 165 -5.96 6.91 -6.82
C ASN A 165 -6.41 6.97 -5.36
N ILE A 166 -7.19 8.00 -4.98
CA ILE A 166 -7.77 8.11 -3.64
C ILE A 166 -8.62 6.87 -3.30
N ILE A 167 -9.45 6.40 -4.25
CA ILE A 167 -10.25 5.18 -4.08
C ILE A 167 -9.36 3.95 -3.88
N ALA A 168 -8.33 3.78 -4.72
CA ALA A 168 -7.38 2.69 -4.58
C ALA A 168 -6.71 2.69 -3.20
N ILE A 169 -6.23 3.85 -2.76
CA ILE A 169 -5.56 4.01 -1.47
C ILE A 169 -6.53 3.73 -0.31
N ALA A 170 -7.78 4.16 -0.39
CA ALA A 170 -8.79 3.85 0.62
C ALA A 170 -9.06 2.33 0.70
N MET A 171 -9.18 1.65 -0.45
CA MET A 171 -9.34 0.19 -0.49
C MET A 171 -8.11 -0.53 0.08
N MET A 172 -6.90 -0.06 -0.25
CA MET A 172 -5.65 -0.60 0.26
C MET A 172 -5.55 -0.42 1.79
N ALA A 173 -5.89 0.77 2.30
CA ALA A 173 -5.91 1.05 3.73
C ALA A 173 -6.90 0.15 4.48
N PHE A 174 -8.11 -0.03 3.94
CA PHE A 174 -9.10 -0.94 4.50
C PHE A 174 -8.59 -2.39 4.54
N ALA A 175 -8.02 -2.88 3.43
CA ALA A 175 -7.46 -4.22 3.34
C ALA A 175 -6.35 -4.45 4.39
N ILE A 176 -5.45 -3.49 4.58
CA ILE A 176 -4.35 -3.60 5.55
C ILE A 176 -4.88 -3.57 6.98
N VAL A 177 -5.82 -2.67 7.30
CA VAL A 177 -6.43 -2.61 8.63
C VAL A 177 -7.20 -3.90 8.97
N LEU A 178 -7.80 -4.56 7.98
CA LEU A 178 -8.50 -5.84 8.19
C LEU A 178 -7.57 -6.97 8.67
N ILE A 179 -6.29 -6.95 8.28
CA ILE A 179 -5.30 -7.97 8.67
C ILE A 179 -4.62 -7.64 10.00
N LYS A 180 -4.63 -6.39 10.48
CA LYS A 180 -4.00 -5.99 11.76
C LYS A 180 -4.28 -6.95 12.93
N PRO A 181 -5.53 -7.39 13.21
CA PRO A 181 -5.80 -8.33 14.30
C PRO A 181 -5.10 -9.67 14.15
N VAL A 182 -4.96 -10.15 12.90
CA VAL A 182 -4.27 -11.39 12.58
C VAL A 182 -2.78 -11.24 12.87
N LEU A 183 -2.17 -10.12 12.48
CA LEU A 183 -0.74 -9.84 12.74
C LEU A 183 -0.43 -9.72 14.23
N ASN A 184 -1.33 -9.12 15.02
CA ASN A 184 -1.13 -8.98 16.47
C ASN A 184 -1.08 -10.34 17.19
N LYS A 185 -1.69 -11.40 16.63
CA LYS A 185 -1.55 -12.77 17.17
C LYS A 185 -0.12 -13.32 17.09
N PHE A 186 0.74 -12.77 16.24
CA PHE A 186 2.14 -13.19 16.07
C PHE A 186 3.13 -12.39 16.95
N GLN A 187 2.68 -11.31 17.60
CA GLN A 187 3.53 -10.40 18.37
C GLN A 187 3.47 -10.63 19.89
N GLY A 188 2.61 -11.55 20.36
CA GLY A 188 2.52 -12.00 21.75
C GLY A 188 3.04 -13.41 21.92
#